data_AF-A0A2H3D0F4-F1
#
_entry.id   AF-A0A2H3D0F4-F1
#
_cell.length_a   1.000
_cell.length_b   1.000
_cell.length_c   1.000
_cell.angle_alpha   90.00
_cell.angle_beta   90.00
_cell.angle_gamma   90.00
#
_symmetry.space_group_name_H-M   'P 1'
#
loop_
_entity.id
_entity.type
_entity.pdbx_description
1 polymer ?
#
loop_
_entity_poly.entity_id
_entity_poly.type
_entity_poly.pdbx_seq_one_letter_code
_entity_poly.pdbx_strand_id
1 'polypeptide(L)'
;MKKTDQVDGDDWLPDDVYNYCFDPDDGGYKANPPWDKLKYAPDQPLVAVFEVQKLGEPYYPDCPGDDPPHEREDLRNVVYDLDQAGFVHADMRFNHVLRAVNQGLFCPHHKCYHRWRLIDFDQSHCSVFTTEADEDREFAESQIEEVGAPHFWYGFP
;
A
#
# COMPACT_ATOMS: atom_id res chain seq x y z
N MET A 1 -17.07 3.29 -35.69
CA MET A 1 -17.99 2.84 -34.62
C MET A 1 -17.14 2.41 -33.44
N LYS A 2 -17.11 3.22 -32.38
CA LYS A 2 -16.43 2.86 -31.13
C LYS A 2 -17.31 1.83 -30.41
N LYS A 3 -16.72 0.70 -30.01
CA LYS A 3 -17.36 -0.26 -29.12
C LYS A 3 -17.41 0.41 -27.75
N THR A 4 -18.61 0.59 -27.21
CA THR A 4 -18.78 0.90 -25.79
C THR A 4 -18.56 -0.41 -25.04
N ASP A 5 -17.43 -0.51 -24.34
CA ASP A 5 -17.22 -1.61 -23.41
C ASP A 5 -18.21 -1.43 -22.26
N GLN A 6 -19.17 -2.34 -22.17
CA GLN A 6 -20.00 -2.48 -20.99
C GLN A 6 -19.07 -2.99 -19.89
N VAL A 7 -18.98 -2.23 -18.80
CA VAL A 7 -18.37 -2.67 -17.55
C VAL A 7 -19.24 -3.82 -17.04
N ASP A 8 -18.70 -5.04 -17.06
CA ASP A 8 -19.38 -6.22 -16.52
C ASP A 8 -19.52 -6.01 -15.00
N GLY A 9 -20.77 -5.88 -14.53
CA GLY A 9 -21.11 -5.54 -13.14
C GLY A 9 -21.00 -6.71 -12.15
N ASP A 10 -20.24 -7.76 -12.48
CA ASP A 10 -20.16 -9.00 -11.69
C ASP A 10 -18.96 -9.06 -10.74
N ASP A 11 -17.99 -8.13 -10.85
CA ASP A 11 -16.78 -8.09 -9.99
C ASP A 11 -16.91 -7.10 -8.80
N TRP A 12 -18.10 -6.53 -8.58
CA TRP A 12 -18.34 -5.55 -7.52
C TRP A 12 -18.64 -6.23 -6.19
N LEU A 13 -17.78 -6.05 -5.19
CA LEU A 13 -18.06 -6.46 -3.82
C LEU A 13 -18.93 -5.39 -3.14
N PRO A 14 -19.82 -5.78 -2.19
CA PRO A 14 -20.73 -4.84 -1.53
C PRO A 14 -20.05 -3.68 -0.76
N ASP A 15 -18.76 -3.79 -0.49
CA ASP A 15 -17.91 -2.82 0.20
C ASP A 15 -17.03 -1.96 -0.72
N ASP A 16 -17.15 -2.12 -2.06
CA ASP A 16 -16.46 -1.28 -3.05
C ASP A 16 -17.07 0.14 -3.09
N VAL A 17 -16.78 0.97 -2.09
CA VAL A 17 -17.25 2.35 -2.05
C VAL A 17 -16.58 3.16 -3.17
N TYR A 18 -17.39 3.59 -4.14
CA TYR A 18 -16.98 4.54 -5.19
C TYR A 18 -16.54 5.86 -4.54
N ASN A 19 -15.24 6.04 -4.31
CA ASN A 19 -14.71 7.35 -4.00
C ASN A 19 -14.42 8.06 -5.33
N TYR A 20 -15.20 9.09 -5.63
CA TYR A 20 -15.25 9.82 -6.91
C TYR A 20 -13.95 10.53 -7.32
N CYS A 21 -12.84 10.32 -6.59
CA CYS A 21 -11.56 11.00 -6.80
C CYS A 21 -10.46 10.11 -7.39
N PHE A 22 -10.72 8.81 -7.64
CA PHE A 22 -9.77 7.96 -8.35
C PHE A 22 -10.10 7.97 -9.83
N ASP A 23 -9.23 8.59 -10.63
CA ASP A 23 -9.21 8.29 -12.07
C ASP A 23 -9.09 6.76 -12.22
N PRO A 24 -9.92 6.12 -13.06
CA PRO A 24 -9.79 4.69 -13.28
C PRO A 24 -8.36 4.42 -13.74
N ASP A 25 -7.63 3.59 -13.01
CA ASP A 25 -6.28 3.13 -13.35
C ASP A 25 -6.34 2.13 -14.52
N ASP A 26 -7.02 2.53 -15.59
CA ASP A 26 -7.34 1.72 -16.77
C ASP A 26 -6.40 2.01 -17.92
N GLY A 27 -5.16 2.46 -17.62
CA GLY A 27 -4.06 2.75 -18.57
C GLY A 27 -3.61 1.59 -19.47
N GLY A 28 -4.46 0.58 -19.69
CA GLY A 28 -4.25 -0.55 -20.57
C GLY A 28 -3.54 -1.72 -19.91
N TYR A 29 -3.03 -1.57 -18.69
CA TYR A 29 -2.31 -2.62 -17.96
C TYR A 29 -3.20 -3.81 -17.58
N LYS A 30 -4.52 -3.59 -17.48
CA LYS A 30 -5.54 -4.64 -17.31
C LYS A 30 -6.11 -5.18 -18.63
N ALA A 31 -5.54 -4.84 -19.80
CA ALA A 31 -6.02 -5.38 -21.07
C ALA A 31 -5.56 -6.83 -21.27
N ASN A 32 -6.46 -7.79 -21.04
CA ASN A 32 -6.25 -9.24 -21.20
C ASN A 32 -5.13 -9.86 -20.35
N PRO A 33 -5.02 -9.59 -19.04
CA PRO A 33 -4.10 -10.34 -18.22
C PRO A 33 -4.39 -11.85 -18.33
N PRO A 34 -3.35 -12.71 -18.25
CA PRO A 34 -3.52 -14.16 -18.33
C PRO A 34 -4.51 -14.71 -17.30
N TRP A 35 -4.69 -14.00 -16.19
CA TRP A 35 -5.57 -14.35 -15.08
C TRP A 35 -7.06 -14.15 -15.39
N ASP A 36 -7.47 -13.31 -16.34
CA ASP A 36 -8.89 -13.13 -16.73
C ASP A 36 -9.52 -14.43 -17.29
N LYS A 37 -8.67 -15.37 -17.72
CA LYS A 37 -9.09 -16.67 -18.22
C LYS A 37 -9.33 -17.68 -17.09
N LEU A 38 -8.88 -17.37 -15.87
CA LEU A 38 -9.05 -18.22 -14.70
C LEU A 38 -10.45 -17.96 -14.13
N LYS A 39 -11.39 -18.87 -14.41
CA LYS A 39 -12.73 -18.81 -13.85
C LYS A 39 -12.85 -19.74 -12.66
N TYR A 40 -13.46 -19.26 -11.57
CA TYR A 40 -13.85 -20.11 -10.46
C TYR A 40 -14.82 -21.19 -10.95
N ALA A 41 -14.56 -22.44 -10.56
CA ALA A 41 -15.52 -23.53 -10.70
C ALA A 41 -15.63 -24.28 -9.35
N PRO A 42 -16.83 -24.67 -8.88
CA PRO A 42 -16.98 -25.33 -7.58
C PRO A 42 -16.20 -26.65 -7.42
N ASP A 43 -15.92 -27.33 -8.53
CA ASP A 43 -15.14 -28.55 -8.61
C ASP A 43 -13.63 -28.30 -8.86
N GLN A 44 -13.26 -27.05 -9.17
CA GLN A 44 -11.90 -26.58 -9.42
C GLN A 44 -11.71 -25.19 -8.81
N PRO A 45 -11.64 -25.07 -7.47
CA PRO A 45 -11.51 -23.78 -6.82
C PRO A 45 -10.22 -23.10 -7.27
N LEU A 46 -10.33 -21.84 -7.68
CA LEU A 46 -9.19 -21.02 -8.02
C LEU A 46 -8.55 -20.51 -6.72
N VAL A 47 -7.26 -20.78 -6.53
CA VAL A 47 -6.49 -20.32 -5.37
C VAL A 47 -5.30 -19.51 -5.86
N ALA A 48 -5.22 -18.26 -5.41
CA ALA A 48 -4.02 -17.45 -5.53
C ALA A 48 -3.13 -17.70 -4.30
N VAL A 49 -1.85 -17.96 -4.52
CA VAL A 49 -0.86 -18.14 -3.44
C VAL A 49 0.22 -17.09 -3.63
N PHE A 50 0.45 -16.30 -2.58
CA PHE A 50 1.52 -15.33 -2.53
C PHE A 50 2.58 -15.80 -1.53
N GLU A 51 3.77 -16.12 -2.03
CA GLU A 51 4.89 -16.53 -1.18
C GLU A 51 5.81 -15.33 -0.93
N VAL A 52 6.00 -15.00 0.34
CA VAL A 52 6.81 -13.86 0.78
C VAL A 52 7.86 -14.30 1.80
N GLN A 53 8.87 -13.44 1.98
CA GLN A 53 9.82 -13.62 3.07
C GLN A 53 9.08 -13.65 4.41
N LYS A 54 9.48 -14.57 5.30
CA LYS A 54 8.99 -14.58 6.69
C LYS A 54 9.39 -13.29 7.41
N LEU A 55 8.38 -12.57 7.89
CA LEU A 55 8.53 -11.38 8.74
C LEU A 55 8.32 -11.74 10.21
N GLY A 56 8.64 -10.80 11.09
CA GLY A 56 8.63 -10.97 12.53
C GLY A 56 7.37 -10.41 13.16
N GLU A 57 7.47 -10.06 14.43
CA GLU A 57 6.33 -9.52 15.20
C GLU A 57 5.83 -8.19 14.60
N PRO A 58 4.53 -7.92 14.71
CA PRO A 58 3.98 -6.62 14.37
C PRO A 58 4.48 -5.52 15.28
N TYR A 59 4.43 -4.29 14.77
CA TYR A 59 4.75 -3.09 15.51
C TYR A 59 3.66 -2.82 16.54
N TYR A 60 4.02 -2.86 17.81
CA TYR A 60 3.13 -2.49 18.91
C TYR A 60 3.87 -1.50 19.82
N PRO A 61 3.52 -0.20 19.77
CA PRO A 61 4.07 0.74 20.71
C PRO A 61 3.42 0.54 22.09
N ASP A 62 4.22 0.64 23.16
CA ASP A 62 3.71 0.52 24.54
C ASP A 62 2.68 1.63 24.85
N CYS A 63 2.89 2.82 24.27
CA CYS A 63 1.96 3.93 24.29
C CYS A 63 2.10 4.72 22.98
N PRO A 64 1.00 5.07 22.27
CA PRO A 64 1.09 5.89 21.07
C PRO A 64 1.83 7.21 21.34
N GLY A 65 2.92 7.45 20.61
CA GLY A 65 3.75 8.65 20.75
C GLY A 65 4.92 8.54 21.72
N ASP A 66 5.10 7.41 22.41
CA ASP A 66 6.26 7.12 23.28
C ASP A 66 7.27 6.18 22.61
N ASP A 67 7.22 6.13 21.29
CA ASP A 67 8.06 5.25 20.49
C ASP A 67 9.53 5.64 20.62
N PRO A 68 10.45 4.65 20.73
CA PRO A 68 11.86 4.95 20.65
C PRO A 68 12.15 5.75 19.37
N PRO A 69 12.80 6.93 19.44
CA PRO A 69 12.93 7.83 18.29
C PRO A 69 13.50 7.16 17.04
N HIS A 70 14.39 6.18 17.23
CA HIS A 70 14.97 5.41 16.15
C HIS A 70 13.99 4.49 15.44
N GLU A 71 13.01 3.88 16.13
CA GLU A 71 12.03 2.98 15.50
C GLU A 71 11.10 3.82 14.62
N ARG A 72 10.65 4.96 15.13
CA ARG A 72 9.83 5.92 14.38
C ARG A 72 10.56 6.47 13.16
N GLU A 73 11.85 6.80 13.31
CA GLU A 73 12.67 7.29 12.19
C GLU A 73 12.84 6.24 11.09
N ASP A 74 13.02 4.97 11.46
CA ASP A 74 13.11 3.90 10.47
C ASP A 74 11.80 3.73 9.69
N LEU A 75 10.65 3.81 10.37
CA LEU A 75 9.34 3.78 9.73
C LEU A 75 9.11 4.97 8.80
N ARG A 76 9.47 6.19 9.23
CA ARG A 76 9.41 7.39 8.39
C ARG A 76 10.21 7.22 7.11
N ASN A 77 11.41 6.66 7.22
CA ASN A 77 12.24 6.40 6.06
C ASN A 77 11.65 5.35 5.11
N VAL A 78 11.02 4.29 5.65
CA VAL A 78 10.32 3.29 4.83
C VAL A 78 9.12 3.91 4.10
N VAL A 79 8.33 4.74 4.78
CA VAL A 79 7.20 5.46 4.16
C VAL A 79 7.71 6.43 3.11
N TYR A 80 8.75 7.21 3.41
CA TYR A 80 9.35 8.12 2.44
C TYR A 80 9.87 7.41 1.19
N ASP A 81 10.46 6.22 1.32
CA ASP A 81 10.87 5.41 0.16
C ASP A 81 9.68 4.93 -0.67
N LEU A 82 8.54 4.61 -0.03
CA LEU A 82 7.29 4.26 -0.72
C LEU A 82 6.73 5.48 -1.49
N ASP A 83 6.79 6.65 -0.87
CA ASP A 83 6.31 7.90 -1.46
C ASP A 83 7.15 8.28 -2.65
N GLN A 84 8.48 8.21 -2.54
CA GLN A 84 9.38 8.45 -3.68
C GLN A 84 9.17 7.45 -4.82
N ALA A 85 8.60 6.27 -4.54
CA ALA A 85 8.21 5.30 -5.56
C ALA A 85 6.84 5.59 -6.19
N GLY A 86 6.12 6.62 -5.73
CA GLY A 86 4.81 7.02 -6.23
C GLY A 86 3.65 6.25 -5.62
N PHE A 87 3.80 5.72 -4.40
CA PHE A 87 2.75 4.95 -3.74
C PHE A 87 2.40 5.55 -2.38
N VAL A 88 1.11 5.51 -2.07
CA VAL A 88 0.56 5.80 -0.74
C VAL A 88 -0.06 4.52 -0.22
N HIS A 89 0.30 4.09 1.01
CA HIS A 89 -0.19 2.81 1.55
C HIS A 89 -1.67 2.85 1.95
N ALA A 90 -2.17 4.00 2.39
CA ALA A 90 -3.52 4.28 2.89
C ALA A 90 -4.00 3.51 4.14
N ASP A 91 -3.43 2.34 4.45
CA ASP A 91 -3.78 1.55 5.64
C ASP A 91 -2.56 1.16 6.50
N MET A 92 -2.10 2.10 7.32
CA MET A 92 -0.88 1.97 8.14
C MET A 92 -1.14 1.46 9.56
N ARG A 93 -2.12 0.56 9.75
CA ARG A 93 -2.38 -0.04 11.08
C ARG A 93 -1.18 -0.85 11.60
N PHE A 94 -1.10 -0.98 12.92
CA PHE A 94 0.00 -1.68 13.63
C PHE A 94 0.29 -3.10 13.10
N ASN A 95 -0.75 -3.85 12.75
CA ASN A 95 -0.63 -5.20 12.22
C ASN A 95 -0.06 -5.26 10.79
N HIS A 96 0.02 -4.13 10.07
CA HIS A 96 0.56 -4.00 8.72
C HIS A 96 2.04 -3.58 8.71
N VAL A 97 2.58 -3.26 9.88
CA VAL A 97 3.99 -2.92 10.07
C VAL A 97 4.69 -4.07 10.79
N LEU A 98 5.54 -4.82 10.08
CA LEU A 98 6.17 -6.02 10.63
C LEU A 98 7.69 -5.88 10.73
N ARG A 99 8.27 -6.52 11.76
CA ARG A 99 9.72 -6.55 11.95
C ARG A 99 10.40 -7.34 10.82
N ALA A 100 11.49 -6.81 10.27
CA ALA A 100 12.40 -7.56 9.43
C ALA A 100 13.22 -8.53 10.30
N VAL A 101 13.13 -9.84 10.01
CA VAL A 101 13.81 -10.90 10.79
C VAL A 101 15.25 -11.12 10.33
N ASN A 102 15.52 -10.92 9.04
CA ASN A 102 16.84 -11.01 8.46
C ASN A 102 17.32 -9.62 8.03
N GLN A 103 18.64 -9.46 7.82
CA GLN A 103 19.15 -8.35 7.03
C GLN A 103 18.52 -8.44 5.65
N GLY A 104 17.49 -7.61 5.42
CA GLY A 104 16.79 -7.57 4.14
C GLY A 104 17.65 -6.87 3.09
N LEU A 105 17.00 -6.26 2.10
CA LEU A 105 17.71 -5.44 1.13
C LEU A 105 18.26 -4.16 1.80
N PHE A 106 19.47 -3.79 1.42
CA PHE A 106 20.07 -2.51 1.81
C PHE A 106 19.35 -1.39 1.08
N CYS A 107 18.83 -0.41 1.82
CA CYS A 107 18.24 0.78 1.23
C CYS A 107 19.36 1.73 0.76
N PRO A 108 19.48 2.02 -0.54
CA PRO A 108 20.50 2.93 -1.05
C PRO A 108 20.23 4.39 -0.68
N HIS A 109 18.97 4.75 -0.42
CA HIS A 109 18.54 6.11 -0.08
C HIS A 109 19.00 6.49 1.34
N HIS A 110 18.58 5.69 2.32
CA HIS A 110 18.86 5.90 3.74
C HIS A 110 20.17 5.27 4.20
N LYS A 111 20.83 4.49 3.33
CA LYS A 111 22.10 3.80 3.59
C LYS A 111 22.04 2.88 4.81
N CYS A 112 20.91 2.22 5.00
CA CYS A 112 20.66 1.33 6.14
C CYS A 112 19.93 0.06 5.70
N TYR A 113 19.83 -0.90 6.62
CA TYR A 113 18.87 -1.99 6.50
C TYR A 113 17.67 -1.62 7.36
N HIS A 114 16.53 -1.32 6.72
CA HIS A 114 15.30 -1.05 7.46
C HIS A 114 14.92 -2.24 8.33
N ARG A 115 14.53 -1.95 9.56
CA ARG A 115 14.08 -2.91 10.57
C ARG A 115 12.60 -3.19 10.46
N TRP A 116 11.85 -2.34 9.79
CA TRP A 116 10.43 -2.51 9.53
C TRP A 116 10.14 -2.77 8.06
N ARG A 117 8.99 -3.41 7.82
CA ARG A 117 8.42 -3.68 6.50
C ARG A 117 6.94 -3.37 6.56
N LEU A 118 6.42 -2.80 5.47
CA LEU A 118 5.00 -2.59 5.27
C LEU A 118 4.44 -3.77 4.46
N ILE A 119 3.25 -4.19 4.82
CA ILE A 119 2.48 -5.24 4.14
C ILE A 119 1.03 -4.78 4.00
N ASP A 120 0.26 -5.52 3.22
CA ASP A 120 -1.17 -5.28 3.01
C ASP A 120 -1.47 -3.98 2.27
N PHE A 121 -1.21 -4.01 0.96
CA PHE A 121 -1.34 -2.89 0.04
C PHE A 121 -2.72 -2.85 -0.66
N ASP A 122 -3.73 -3.50 -0.10
CA ASP A 122 -5.06 -3.62 -0.71
C ASP A 122 -5.77 -2.27 -0.89
N GLN A 123 -5.52 -1.32 0.02
CA GLN A 123 -6.03 0.06 -0.03
C GLN A 123 -5.00 1.06 -0.59
N SER A 124 -3.84 0.59 -1.01
CA SER A 124 -2.81 1.47 -1.56
C SER A 124 -3.21 2.08 -2.90
N HIS A 125 -2.71 3.27 -3.18
CA HIS A 125 -2.93 3.94 -4.46
C HIS A 125 -1.67 4.61 -4.96
N CYS A 126 -1.59 4.75 -6.29
CA CYS A 126 -0.53 5.47 -6.96
C CYS A 126 -0.74 6.98 -6.76
N SER A 127 0.28 7.67 -6.26
CA SER A 127 0.36 9.13 -6.30
C SER A 127 1.23 9.50 -7.51
N VAL A 128 0.61 10.07 -8.54
CA VAL A 128 1.34 10.48 -9.75
C VAL A 128 1.89 11.88 -9.51
N PHE A 129 3.18 11.97 -9.14
CA PHE A 129 3.86 13.27 -9.09
C PHE A 129 4.09 13.81 -10.50
N THR A 130 3.08 14.47 -11.06
CA THR A 130 3.30 15.35 -12.20
C THR A 130 3.81 16.69 -11.68
N THR A 131 4.59 17.41 -12.49
CA THR A 131 5.02 18.79 -12.17
C THR A 131 3.86 19.79 -12.13
N GLU A 132 2.63 19.36 -12.40
CA GLU A 132 1.41 20.17 -12.39
C GLU A 132 0.53 19.90 -11.16
N ALA A 133 0.80 18.83 -10.40
CA ALA A 133 0.01 18.40 -9.24
C ALA A 133 0.89 18.36 -7.97
N ASP A 134 1.29 19.53 -7.48
CA ASP A 134 2.02 19.67 -6.20
C ASP A 134 1.23 19.09 -5.01
N GLU A 135 -0.11 19.05 -5.10
CA GLU A 135 -1.02 18.51 -4.08
C GLU A 135 -0.79 17.01 -3.81
N ASP A 136 -0.50 16.22 -4.86
CA ASP A 136 -0.26 14.77 -4.72
C ASP A 136 1.08 14.49 -4.01
N ARG A 137 2.06 15.38 -4.19
CA ARG A 137 3.34 15.35 -3.47
C ARG A 137 3.17 15.76 -2.02
N GLU A 138 2.41 16.81 -1.75
CA GLU A 138 2.12 17.24 -0.38
C GLU A 138 1.33 16.17 0.39
N PHE A 139 0.36 15.52 -0.27
CA PHE A 139 -0.39 14.42 0.32
C PHE A 139 0.51 13.20 0.59
N ALA A 140 1.36 12.82 -0.36
CA ALA A 140 2.31 11.74 -0.13
C ALA A 140 3.31 12.10 0.98
N GLU A 141 3.82 13.33 1.05
CA GLU A 141 4.72 13.75 2.13
C GLU A 141 4.03 13.78 3.50
N SER A 142 2.70 14.01 3.55
CA SER A 142 1.94 14.09 4.81
C SER A 142 1.97 12.81 5.64
N GLN A 143 1.93 11.62 5.02
CA GLN A 143 1.98 10.34 5.76
C GLN A 143 3.27 10.16 6.55
N ILE A 144 4.40 10.70 6.08
CA ILE A 144 5.68 10.64 6.80
C ILE A 144 5.60 11.46 8.09
N GLU A 145 5.01 12.66 8.01
CA GLU A 145 4.84 13.53 9.17
C GLU A 145 3.95 12.87 10.24
N GLU A 146 2.95 12.13 9.78
CA GLU A 146 1.96 11.46 10.61
C GLU A 146 2.47 10.17 11.25
N VAL A 147 3.62 9.62 10.83
CA VAL A 147 4.20 8.44 11.50
C VAL A 147 4.42 8.72 12.99
N GLY A 148 3.74 7.93 13.81
CA GLY A 148 3.75 8.03 15.28
C GLY A 148 2.65 8.90 15.88
N ALA A 149 1.85 9.58 15.05
CA ALA A 149 0.66 10.28 15.51
C ALA A 149 -0.46 9.29 15.86
N PRO A 150 -1.36 9.61 16.82
CA PRO A 150 -2.42 8.70 17.21
C PRO A 150 -3.29 8.25 16.04
N HIS A 151 -3.70 9.16 15.14
CA HIS A 151 -4.62 8.88 14.03
C HIS A 151 -3.99 8.09 12.88
N PHE A 152 -2.67 8.19 12.68
CA PHE A 152 -1.97 7.44 11.64
C PHE A 152 -2.20 5.92 11.74
N TRP A 153 -2.36 5.42 12.96
CA TRP A 153 -2.55 4.00 13.25
C TRP A 153 -4.01 3.53 13.20
N TYR A 154 -4.98 4.43 13.04
CA TYR A 154 -6.42 4.11 13.05
C TYR A 154 -7.10 4.27 11.69
N GLY A 155 -6.35 4.60 10.63
CA GLY A 155 -6.86 4.86 9.28
C GLY A 155 -7.33 6.31 9.10
N PHE A 156 -7.20 6.85 7.89
CA PHE A 156 -7.83 8.12 7.53
C PHE A 156 -9.34 7.91 7.36
N PRO A 157 -10.20 8.82 7.88
CA PRO A 157 -11.65 8.70 7.78
C PRO A 157 -12.19 8.84 6.35
#